data_AF-A0A7Y9GB47-F1
#
_entry.id   AF-A0A7Y9GB47-F1
#
_cell.length_a   1.000
_cell.length_b   1.000
_cell.length_c   1.000
_cell.angle_alpha   90.00
_cell.angle_beta   90.00
_cell.angle_gamma   90.00
#
_symmetry.space_group_name_H-M   'P 1'
#
loop_
_entity.id
_entity.type
_entity.pdbx_description
1 polymer ?
#
loop_
_entity_poly.entity_id
_entity_poly.type
_entity_poly.pdbx_seq_one_letter_code
_entity_poly.pdbx_strand_id
1 'polypeptide(L)'
;MIAEALQDPDLARDLRERIIRPRIATFKERLRRAQDAGQLHPDADLDVALDLLYGPLYQRLALHLGMPDPAYLHSLITHVLRALTPPTSSAPH
;
A
#
# COMPACT_ATOMS: atom_id res chain seq x y z
N MET A 1 18.61 14.64 -0.80
CA MET A 1 17.54 14.16 0.11
C MET A 1 16.55 13.27 -0.68
N ILE A 2 16.63 11.94 -0.53
CA ILE A 2 15.92 10.85 -1.28
C ILE A 2 16.06 10.88 -2.82
N ALA A 3 15.82 11.98 -3.53
CA ALA A 3 16.00 12.08 -4.98
C ALA A 3 17.48 11.97 -5.41
N GLU A 4 18.40 12.57 -4.63
CA GLU A 4 19.86 12.39 -4.81
C GLU A 4 20.33 10.99 -4.39
N ALA A 5 19.63 10.35 -3.44
CA ALA A 5 19.94 8.98 -3.01
C ALA A 5 19.56 7.93 -4.06
N LEU A 6 18.67 8.27 -5.00
CA LEU A 6 18.30 7.45 -6.16
C LEU A 6 19.28 7.59 -7.32
N GLN A 7 20.21 8.55 -7.27
CA GLN A 7 21.28 8.73 -8.26
C GLN A 7 22.50 7.86 -7.95
N ASP A 8 22.66 7.43 -6.70
CA ASP A 8 23.64 6.43 -6.27
C ASP A 8 22.95 5.04 -6.26
N PRO A 9 23.31 4.14 -7.21
CA PRO A 9 22.69 2.83 -7.34
C PRO A 9 22.84 1.97 -6.08
N ASP A 10 23.93 2.12 -5.33
CA ASP A 10 24.20 1.34 -4.14
C ASP A 10 23.35 1.82 -2.97
N LEU A 11 23.20 3.14 -2.79
CA LEU A 11 22.31 3.71 -1.78
C LEU A 11 20.84 3.41 -2.08
N ALA A 12 20.44 3.48 -3.35
CA ALA A 12 19.09 3.10 -3.80
C ALA A 12 18.79 1.61 -3.56
N ARG A 13 19.77 0.73 -3.78
CA ARG A 13 19.67 -0.70 -3.47
C ARG A 13 19.50 -0.90 -1.96
N ASP A 14 20.36 -0.29 -1.15
CA ASP A 14 20.33 -0.48 0.30
C ASP A 14 19.02 0.04 0.92
N LEU A 15 18.51 1.19 0.47
CA LEU A 15 17.20 1.72 0.84
C LEU A 15 16.07 0.72 0.50
N ARG A 16 16.13 0.13 -0.70
CA ARG A 16 15.14 -0.84 -1.16
C ARG A 16 15.17 -2.13 -0.34
N GLU A 17 16.34 -2.71 -0.15
CA GLU A 17 16.51 -4.00 0.51
C GLU A 17 16.31 -3.92 2.02
N ARG A 18 16.81 -2.87 2.67
CA ARG A 18 16.83 -2.81 4.14
C ARG A 18 15.63 -2.09 4.75
N ILE A 19 14.96 -1.23 3.98
CA ILE A 19 13.86 -0.40 4.52
C ILE A 19 12.55 -0.69 3.80
N ILE A 20 12.54 -0.66 2.45
CA ILE A 20 11.28 -0.78 1.69
C ILE A 20 10.78 -2.23 1.70
N ARG A 21 11.59 -3.21 1.31
CA ARG A 21 11.18 -4.63 1.23
C ARG A 21 10.65 -5.20 2.55
N PRO A 22 11.28 -4.98 3.71
CA PRO A 22 10.75 -5.48 4.99
C PRO A 22 9.39 -4.87 5.36
N ARG A 23 9.17 -3.59 5.04
CA ARG A 23 7.89 -2.92 5.26
C ARG A 23 6.80 -3.48 4.34
N ILE A 24 7.13 -3.71 3.06
CA ILE A 24 6.24 -4.36 2.10
C ILE A 24 5.84 -5.76 2.60
N ALA A 25 6.80 -6.57 3.05
CA ALA A 25 6.53 -7.91 3.57
C ALA A 25 5.60 -7.87 4.79
N THR A 26 5.89 -6.99 5.76
CA THR A 26 5.06 -6.80 6.95
C THR A 26 3.63 -6.37 6.59
N PHE A 27 3.48 -5.48 5.61
CA PHE A 27 2.19 -5.02 5.14
C PHE A 27 1.39 -6.15 4.48
N LYS A 28 2.01 -6.89 3.54
CA LYS A 28 1.38 -8.05 2.90
C LYS A 28 0.95 -9.11 3.89
N GLU A 29 1.77 -9.38 4.92
CA GLU A 29 1.42 -10.35 5.94
C GLU A 29 0.18 -9.93 6.74
N ARG A 30 0.03 -8.64 7.04
CA ARG A 30 -1.19 -8.11 7.67
C ARG A 30 -2.42 -8.27 6.78
N LEU A 31 -2.30 -7.96 5.48
CA LEU A 31 -3.41 -8.15 4.55
C LEU A 31 -3.76 -9.63 4.37
N ARG A 32 -2.77 -10.53 4.36
CA ARG A 32 -3.02 -11.98 4.28
C ARG A 32 -3.82 -12.47 5.48
N ARG A 33 -3.45 -12.06 6.70
CA ARG A 33 -4.25 -12.39 7.90
C ARG A 33 -5.69 -11.85 7.81
N ALA A 34 -5.88 -10.69 7.20
CA ALA A 34 -7.21 -10.12 6.97
C ALA A 34 -8.01 -10.93 5.91
N GLN A 35 -7.35 -11.43 4.85
CA GLN A 35 -7.95 -12.40 3.92
C GLN A 35 -8.35 -13.69 4.63
N ASP A 36 -7.45 -14.27 5.42
CA ASP A 36 -7.69 -15.51 6.15
C ASP A 36 -8.86 -15.37 7.16
N ALA A 37 -9.05 -14.16 7.70
CA ALA A 37 -10.16 -13.82 8.58
C ALA A 37 -11.47 -13.44 7.84
N GLY A 38 -11.49 -13.51 6.50
CA GLY A 38 -12.66 -13.15 5.67
C GLY A 38 -12.98 -11.65 5.62
N GLN A 39 -12.06 -10.79 6.06
CA GLN A 39 -12.23 -9.32 6.03
C GLN A 39 -11.96 -8.75 4.64
N LEU A 40 -11.18 -9.46 3.82
CA LEU A 40 -10.88 -9.12 2.44
C LEU A 40 -11.36 -10.25 1.52
N HIS A 41 -11.60 -9.95 0.25
CA HIS A 41 -11.93 -10.95 -0.75
C HIS A 41 -10.81 -12.00 -0.85
N PRO A 42 -11.12 -13.31 -0.90
CA PRO A 42 -10.11 -14.37 -0.94
C PRO A 42 -9.18 -14.23 -2.16
N ASP A 43 -9.72 -13.77 -3.28
CA ASP A 43 -8.94 -13.54 -4.52
C ASP A 43 -8.40 -12.10 -4.64
N ALA A 44 -8.46 -11.30 -3.58
CA ALA A 44 -7.87 -9.95 -3.63
C ALA A 44 -6.36 -10.02 -3.88
N ASP A 45 -5.90 -9.30 -4.90
CA ASP A 45 -4.48 -9.20 -5.22
C ASP A 45 -3.79 -8.25 -4.22
N LEU A 46 -2.94 -8.82 -3.35
CA LEU A 46 -2.24 -8.08 -2.31
C LEU A 46 -1.08 -7.22 -2.84
N ASP A 47 -0.54 -7.53 -4.02
CA ASP A 47 0.45 -6.68 -4.70
C ASP A 47 -0.23 -5.41 -5.21
N VAL A 48 -1.38 -5.55 -5.87
CA VAL A 48 -2.19 -4.40 -6.31
C VAL A 48 -2.67 -3.56 -5.13
N ALA A 49 -3.10 -4.19 -4.03
CA ALA A 49 -3.49 -3.49 -2.81
C ALA A 49 -2.36 -2.59 -2.26
N LEU A 50 -1.12 -3.08 -2.34
CA LEU A 50 0.07 -2.35 -1.91
C LEU A 50 0.34 -1.16 -2.84
N ASP A 51 0.28 -1.38 -4.16
CA ASP A 51 0.49 -0.32 -5.15
C ASP A 51 -0.56 0.79 -5.01
N LEU A 52 -1.82 0.46 -4.72
CA LEU A 52 -2.87 1.44 -4.49
C LEU A 52 -2.62 2.32 -3.26
N LEU A 53 -1.96 1.80 -2.22
CA LEU A 53 -1.64 2.55 -1.01
C LEU A 53 -0.34 3.36 -1.15
N TYR A 54 0.69 2.76 -1.75
CA TYR A 54 2.01 3.37 -1.86
C TYR A 54 2.16 4.29 -3.06
N GLY A 55 1.43 4.03 -4.16
CA GLY A 55 1.48 4.80 -5.39
C GLY A 55 1.28 6.31 -5.17
N PRO A 56 0.20 6.74 -4.49
CA PRO A 56 -0.02 8.15 -4.18
C PRO A 56 1.09 8.76 -3.33
N LEU A 57 1.66 8.01 -2.39
CA LEU A 57 2.77 8.49 -1.55
C LEU A 57 4.06 8.66 -2.37
N TYR A 58 4.35 7.70 -3.25
CA TYR A 58 5.50 7.73 -4.13
C TYR A 58 5.42 8.88 -5.13
N GLN A 59 4.25 9.09 -5.74
CA GLN A 59 4.00 10.22 -6.63
C GLN A 59 4.26 11.56 -5.93
N ARG A 60 3.72 11.74 -4.72
CA ARG A 60 3.92 12.98 -3.95
C ARG A 60 5.38 13.20 -3.58
N LEU A 61 6.10 12.14 -3.22
CA LEU A 61 7.53 12.22 -2.94
C LEU A 61 8.33 12.58 -4.19
N ALA A 62 8.10 11.90 -5.32
CA ALA A 62 8.80 12.13 -6.58
C ALA A 62 8.57 13.56 -7.12
N LEU A 63 7.35 14.06 -6.97
CA LEU A 63 6.95 15.40 -7.40
C LEU A 63 7.12 16.47 -6.31
N HIS A 64 7.75 16.14 -5.17
CA HIS A 64 8.01 17.07 -4.06
C HIS A 64 6.76 17.81 -3.54
N LEU A 65 5.60 17.14 -3.54
CA LEU A 65 4.30 17.71 -3.15
C LEU A 65 4.05 17.71 -1.63
N GLY A 66 5.05 17.31 -0.83
CA GLY A 66 4.94 17.17 0.62
C GLY A 66 4.10 15.97 1.07
N MET A 67 4.21 15.61 2.34
CA MET A 67 3.45 14.51 2.91
C MET A 67 1.96 14.84 2.97
N PRO A 68 1.07 13.88 2.65
CA PRO A 68 -0.36 14.09 2.83
C PRO A 68 -0.70 14.22 4.32
N ASP A 69 -1.77 14.97 4.60
CA ASP A 69 -2.32 15.05 5.95
C ASP A 69 -2.95 13.71 6.39
N PRO A 70 -3.17 13.52 7.71
CA PRO A 70 -3.77 12.30 8.22
C PRO A 70 -5.17 11.98 7.69
N ALA A 71 -5.98 13.00 7.35
CA ALA A 71 -7.35 12.79 6.87
C ALA A 71 -7.36 12.24 5.44
N TYR A 72 -6.45 12.71 4.59
CA TYR A 72 -6.19 12.13 3.28
C TYR A 72 -5.74 10.67 3.39
N LEU A 73 -4.78 10.37 4.28
CA LEU A 73 -4.30 9.01 4.48
C LEU A 73 -5.42 8.07 4.93
N HIS A 74 -6.27 8.53 5.85
CA HIS A 74 -7.43 7.76 6.31
C HIS A 74 -8.43 7.48 5.17
N SER A 75 -8.70 8.48 4.34
CA SER A 75 -9.59 8.34 3.17
C SER A 75 -9.02 7.38 2.14
N LEU A 76 -7.72 7.47 1.85
CA LEU A 76 -7.03 6.57 0.94
C LEU A 76 -7.12 5.12 1.41
N ILE A 77 -6.79 4.86 2.68
CA ILE A 77 -6.87 3.51 3.26
C ILE A 77 -8.30 2.98 3.18
N THR A 78 -9.29 3.79 3.55
CA THR A 78 -10.71 3.41 3.52
C THR A 78 -11.16 3.03 2.10
N HIS A 79 -10.77 3.82 1.09
CA HIS A 79 -11.12 3.53 -0.29
C HIS A 79 -10.47 2.26 -0.81
N VAL A 80 -9.19 2.04 -0.51
CA VAL A 80 -8.50 0.81 -0.90
C VAL A 80 -9.12 -0.41 -0.22
N LEU A 81 -9.34 -0.39 1.09
CA LEU A 81 -9.95 -1.52 1.80
C LEU A 81 -11.35 -1.85 1.27
N ARG A 82 -12.17 -0.82 0.98
CA ARG A 82 -13.50 -1.02 0.39
C ARG A 82 -13.42 -1.69 -0.99
N ALA A 83 -12.41 -1.37 -1.80
CA ALA A 83 -12.22 -2.00 -3.11
C ALA A 83 -11.81 -3.48 -3.00
N LEU A 84 -11.25 -3.89 -1.87
CA LEU A 84 -10.77 -5.25 -1.60
C LEU A 84 -11.75 -6.09 -0.77
N THR A 85 -12.80 -5.47 -0.23
CA THR A 85 -13.81 -6.16 0.59
C THR A 85 -14.76 -6.93 -0.33
N PRO A 86 -15.23 -8.14 0.04
CA PRO A 86 -16.19 -8.87 -0.77
C PRO A 86 -17.45 -8.03 -1.00
N PRO A 87 -18.11 -8.14 -2.17
CA PRO A 87 -19.44 -7.58 -2.31
C PRO A 87 -20.32 -8.18 -1.22
N THR A 88 -20.98 -7.34 -0.43
CA THR A 88 -22.05 -7.81 0.47
C THR A 88 -23.05 -8.53 -0.42
N SER A 89 -23.16 -9.84 -0.26
CA SER A 89 -24.18 -10.62 -0.96
C SER A 89 -25.54 -10.03 -0.59
N SER A 90 -26.09 -9.19 -1.46
CA SER A 90 -27.50 -8.84 -1.41
C SER A 90 -28.26 -10.15 -1.58
N ALA A 91 -28.85 -10.64 -0.49
CA ALA A 91 -29.65 -11.86 -0.51
C ALA A 91 -30.72 -11.74 -1.61
N PRO A 92 -30.95 -12.80 -2.42
CA PRO A 92 -32.04 -12.79 -3.37
C PRO A 92 -33.37 -12.69 -2.60
N HIS A 93 -34.20 -11.73 -2.98
CA HIS A 93 -35.64 -11.74 -2.68
C HIS A 93 -36.32 -12.81 -3.56
#